data_AF-A0A7C1NTP7-F1
#
_entry.id   AF-A0A7C1NTP7-F1
#
_cell.length_a   1.000
_cell.length_b   1.000
_cell.length_c   1.000
_cell.angle_alpha   90.00
_cell.angle_beta   90.00
_cell.angle_gamma   90.00
#
_symmetry.space_group_name_H-M   'P 1'
#
loop_
_entity.id
_entity.type
_entity.pdbx_description
1 polymer ?
#
loop_
_entity_poly.entity_id
_entity_poly.type
_entity_poly.pdbx_seq_one_letter_code
_entity_poly.pdbx_strand_id
1 'polypeptide(L)'
;MLNNALHVGKVVWNKQRFRKDPTTERRTSRANDREDWMFVDRPDLRIISDELWERAKQRQAESREEFDRHSTNRLNATHRPEYLLSRILQCAECGGPYAISGKDRYSCTNRKKRLPIDELDGECCTNSKAITRHELEERVLNCLPVAFYSVDIFDRISKKMIAHEVSKLKSVPSRKAQVEAELAKIKAAQTSLMQQIQDRHAEGRPRLAILDDQLDELEAKREPLARELATVEEPTEDFQGKIE
;
A
#
# COMPACT_ATOMS: atom_id res chain seq x y z
N MET A 1 -2.64 -25.68 2.67
CA MET A 1 -1.85 -25.87 3.92
C MET A 1 -2.59 -25.35 5.16
N LEU A 2 -3.06 -24.10 5.17
CA LEU A 2 -3.73 -23.44 6.32
C LEU A 2 -5.04 -24.07 6.87
N ASN A 3 -5.50 -25.21 6.34
CA ASN A 3 -6.75 -25.87 6.74
C ASN A 3 -6.52 -27.20 7.50
N ASN A 4 -5.27 -27.53 7.80
CA ASN A 4 -4.96 -28.77 8.51
C ASN A 4 -5.05 -28.55 10.03
N ALA A 5 -6.07 -29.13 10.66
CA ALA A 5 -6.31 -29.08 12.11
C ALA A 5 -5.18 -29.75 12.92
N LEU A 6 -4.33 -30.56 12.29
CA LEU A 6 -3.14 -31.13 12.94
C LEU A 6 -2.18 -30.05 13.45
N HIS A 7 -2.16 -28.87 12.82
CA HIS A 7 -1.28 -27.76 13.25
C HIS A 7 -1.60 -27.26 14.67
N VAL A 8 -2.85 -27.40 15.11
CA VAL A 8 -3.31 -27.11 16.48
C VAL A 8 -3.42 -28.38 17.34
N GLY A 9 -2.81 -29.48 16.90
CA GLY A 9 -2.84 -30.75 17.63
C GLY A 9 -4.19 -31.47 17.57
N LYS A 10 -5.05 -31.19 16.59
CA LYS A 10 -6.36 -31.86 16.45
C LYS A 10 -6.35 -32.83 15.29
N VAL A 11 -6.46 -34.13 15.60
CA VAL A 11 -6.56 -35.18 14.59
C VAL A 11 -8.04 -35.39 14.27
N VAL A 12 -8.41 -35.18 13.00
CA VAL A 12 -9.78 -35.38 12.51
C VAL A 12 -9.80 -36.58 11.56
N TRP A 13 -10.57 -37.60 11.93
CA TRP A 13 -10.68 -38.86 11.21
C TRP A 13 -12.12 -39.13 10.77
N ASN A 14 -12.29 -40.12 9.88
CA ASN A 14 -13.59 -40.48 9.29
C ASN A 14 -14.27 -39.39 8.43
N LYS A 15 -13.49 -38.51 7.78
CA LYS A 15 -14.03 -37.45 6.89
C LYS A 15 -14.67 -37.97 5.61
N GLN A 16 -14.27 -39.14 5.15
CA GLN A 16 -14.75 -39.73 3.90
C GLN A 16 -14.80 -41.25 4.02
N ARG A 17 -15.80 -41.84 3.37
CA ARG A 17 -15.90 -43.28 3.14
C ARG A 17 -15.74 -43.56 1.66
N PHE A 18 -15.18 -44.72 1.36
CA PHE A 18 -15.08 -45.19 -0.01
C PHE A 18 -16.13 -46.26 -0.26
N ARG A 19 -16.96 -46.06 -1.28
CA ARG A 19 -17.97 -47.06 -1.70
C ARG A 19 -17.71 -47.44 -3.15
N LYS A 20 -17.84 -48.72 -3.46
CA LYS A 20 -17.80 -49.19 -4.85
C LYS A 20 -19.11 -48.79 -5.51
N ASP A 21 -19.03 -48.07 -6.62
CA ASP A 21 -20.19 -47.72 -7.42
C ASP A 21 -20.73 -49.01 -8.07
N PRO A 22 -22.01 -49.36 -7.86
CA PRO A 22 -22.57 -50.64 -8.33
C PRO A 22 -22.68 -50.70 -9.87
N THR A 23 -22.64 -49.57 -10.57
CA THR A 23 -22.80 -49.51 -12.02
C THR A 23 -21.46 -49.38 -12.73
N THR A 24 -20.53 -48.61 -12.17
CA THR A 24 -19.23 -48.34 -12.80
C THR A 24 -18.08 -49.17 -12.23
N GLU A 25 -18.34 -49.96 -11.18
CA GLU A 25 -17.37 -50.72 -10.38
C GLU A 25 -16.19 -49.93 -9.81
N ARG A 26 -16.17 -48.61 -10.00
CA ARG A 26 -15.09 -47.74 -9.53
C ARG A 26 -15.32 -47.38 -8.08
N ARG A 27 -14.22 -47.31 -7.33
CA ARG A 27 -14.22 -46.86 -5.93
C ARG A 27 -14.37 -45.33 -5.93
N THR A 28 -15.53 -44.84 -5.49
CA THR A 28 -15.78 -43.40 -5.36
C THR A 28 -15.65 -42.97 -3.90
N SER A 29 -15.01 -41.83 -3.67
CA SER A 29 -14.99 -41.21 -2.35
C SER A 29 -16.29 -40.42 -2.13
N ARG A 30 -16.90 -40.59 -0.96
CA ARG A 30 -18.04 -39.81 -0.48
C ARG A 30 -17.67 -39.19 0.86
N ALA A 31 -17.87 -37.88 0.99
CA ALA A 31 -17.72 -37.21 2.28
C ALA A 31 -18.75 -37.77 3.28
N ASN A 32 -18.32 -37.98 4.51
CA ASN A 32 -19.23 -38.31 5.61
C ASN A 32 -19.75 -37.03 6.25
N ASP A 33 -20.92 -37.13 6.88
CA ASP A 33 -21.52 -36.02 7.61
C ASP A 33 -20.60 -35.58 8.77
N ARG A 34 -20.67 -34.30 9.13
CA ARG A 34 -19.80 -33.74 10.17
C ARG A 34 -20.01 -34.38 11.54
N GLU A 35 -21.20 -34.93 11.78
CA GLU A 35 -21.55 -35.64 13.01
C GLU A 35 -20.79 -36.97 13.13
N ASP A 36 -20.45 -37.60 12.01
CA ASP A 36 -19.65 -38.83 11.97
C ASP A 36 -18.14 -38.56 12.06
N TRP A 37 -17.73 -37.29 12.07
CA TRP A 37 -16.32 -36.92 12.17
C TRP A 37 -15.87 -37.13 13.61
N MET A 38 -14.78 -37.86 13.74
CA MET A 38 -14.21 -38.12 15.04
C MET A 38 -13.00 -37.22 15.24
N PHE A 39 -12.91 -36.64 16.44
CA PHE A 39 -11.90 -35.66 16.83
C PHE A 39 -11.08 -36.24 17.98
N VAL A 40 -9.76 -36.23 17.85
CA VAL A 40 -8.84 -36.65 18.91
C VAL A 40 -7.83 -35.54 19.13
N ASP A 41 -7.76 -35.07 20.37
CA ASP A 41 -6.77 -34.08 20.77
C ASP A 41 -5.41 -34.75 21.01
N ARG A 42 -4.40 -34.25 20.31
CA ARG A 42 -3.00 -34.66 20.29
C ARG A 42 -2.11 -33.43 20.44
N PRO A 43 -2.01 -32.87 21.67
CA PRO A 43 -1.23 -31.67 21.92
C PRO A 43 0.27 -31.85 21.60
N ASP A 44 0.76 -33.09 21.60
CA ASP A 44 2.12 -33.48 21.21
C ASP A 44 2.45 -33.20 19.73
N LEU A 45 1.42 -33.12 18.87
CA LEU A 45 1.56 -32.83 17.43
C LEU A 45 1.35 -31.34 17.10
N ARG A 46 1.16 -30.49 18.11
CA ARG A 46 0.87 -29.07 17.94
C ARG A 46 2.11 -28.32 17.43
N ILE A 47 1.91 -27.53 16.38
CA ILE A 47 2.95 -26.69 15.77
C ILE A 47 2.69 -25.20 16.06
N ILE A 48 1.42 -24.78 16.15
CA ILE A 48 1.03 -23.39 16.37
C ILE A 48 -0.01 -23.26 17.49
N SER A 49 -0.11 -22.06 18.07
CA SER A 49 -1.12 -21.77 19.11
C SER A 49 -2.53 -21.69 18.52
N ASP A 50 -3.54 -21.91 19.37
CA ASP A 50 -4.96 -21.86 18.98
C ASP A 50 -5.35 -20.42 18.66
N GLU A 51 -4.77 -19.46 19.39
CA GLU A 51 -4.94 -18.03 19.13
C GLU A 51 -4.46 -17.64 17.72
N LEU A 52 -3.28 -18.11 17.30
CA LEU A 52 -2.75 -17.84 15.96
C LEU A 52 -3.59 -18.52 14.88
N TRP A 53 -4.06 -19.74 15.13
CA TRP A 53 -4.95 -20.45 14.24
C TRP A 53 -6.28 -19.73 14.06
N GLU A 54 -6.89 -19.27 15.15
CA GLU A 54 -8.19 -18.58 15.11
C GLU A 54 -8.08 -17.25 14.38
N ARG A 55 -7.03 -16.46 14.64
CA ARG A 55 -6.74 -15.23 13.89
C ARG A 55 -6.58 -15.48 12.40
N ALA A 56 -5.91 -16.58 12.02
CA ALA A 56 -5.76 -16.95 10.61
C ALA A 56 -7.10 -17.39 9.98
N LYS A 57 -7.96 -18.07 10.74
CA LYS A 57 -9.30 -18.47 10.30
C LYS A 57 -10.23 -17.28 10.14
N GLN A 58 -10.20 -16.33 11.06
CA GLN A 58 -10.93 -15.08 10.99
C GLN A 58 -10.54 -14.28 9.74
N ARG A 59 -9.24 -14.09 9.49
CA ARG A 59 -8.76 -13.41 8.27
C ARG A 59 -9.18 -14.16 6.99
N GLN A 60 -9.23 -15.49 7.02
CA GLN A 60 -9.76 -16.28 5.89
C GLN A 60 -11.26 -16.10 5.69
N ALA A 61 -12.03 -15.89 6.76
CA ALA A 61 -13.47 -15.64 6.68
C ALA A 61 -13.76 -14.24 6.13
N GLU A 62 -13.09 -13.21 6.66
CA GLU A 62 -13.18 -11.83 6.17
C GLU A 62 -12.81 -11.74 4.67
N SER A 63 -11.69 -12.37 4.30
CA SER A 63 -11.27 -12.49 2.89
C SER A 63 -12.14 -13.45 2.06
N ARG A 64 -13.15 -14.12 2.62
CA ARG A 64 -14.17 -14.84 1.83
C ARG A 64 -15.39 -13.97 1.59
N GLU A 65 -15.82 -13.21 2.60
CA GLU A 65 -16.97 -12.31 2.53
C GLU A 65 -16.76 -11.16 1.54
N GLU A 66 -15.55 -10.58 1.51
CA GLU A 66 -15.20 -9.52 0.56
C GLU A 66 -15.16 -10.04 -0.90
N PHE A 67 -14.91 -11.33 -1.09
CA PHE A 67 -14.66 -11.96 -2.40
C PHE A 67 -15.88 -12.70 -2.99
N ASP A 68 -16.92 -13.00 -2.21
CA ASP A 68 -18.17 -13.61 -2.73
C ASP A 68 -19.05 -12.62 -3.51
N ARG A 69 -18.71 -11.32 -3.53
CA ARG A 69 -19.45 -10.29 -4.29
C ARG A 69 -19.12 -10.26 -5.79
N HIS A 70 -18.04 -10.93 -6.23
CA HIS A 70 -17.59 -10.86 -7.63
C HIS A 70 -17.15 -12.22 -8.18
N SER A 71 -18.06 -12.84 -8.96
CA SER A 71 -17.79 -13.86 -9.99
C SER A 71 -17.44 -15.30 -9.54
N THR A 72 -17.86 -16.24 -10.39
CA THR A 72 -17.94 -17.71 -10.25
C THR A 72 -16.60 -18.45 -10.19
N ASN A 73 -15.44 -17.79 -9.99
CA ASN A 73 -14.18 -18.51 -9.75
C ASN A 73 -13.18 -17.73 -8.86
N ARG A 74 -13.11 -18.14 -7.59
CA ARG A 74 -12.53 -17.42 -6.43
C ARG A 74 -10.99 -17.28 -6.41
N LEU A 75 -10.26 -18.04 -7.23
CA LEU A 75 -8.78 -17.99 -7.28
C LEU A 75 -8.23 -17.15 -8.43
N ASN A 76 -9.02 -16.91 -9.47
CA ASN A 76 -8.55 -16.16 -10.63
C ASN A 76 -8.41 -14.67 -10.30
N ALA A 77 -9.18 -14.14 -9.34
CA ALA A 77 -9.14 -12.73 -8.96
C ALA A 77 -7.78 -12.28 -8.39
N THR A 78 -7.07 -13.17 -7.70
CA THR A 78 -5.75 -12.94 -7.09
C THR A 78 -4.58 -13.07 -8.06
N HIS A 79 -4.80 -13.67 -9.24
CA HIS A 79 -3.81 -13.63 -10.29
C HIS A 79 -3.71 -12.22 -10.83
N ARG A 80 -2.50 -11.63 -10.74
CA ARG A 80 -2.16 -10.42 -11.48
C ARG A 80 -2.59 -10.63 -12.93
N PRO A 81 -3.47 -9.78 -13.49
CA PRO A 81 -3.87 -9.91 -14.88
C PRO A 81 -2.62 -9.87 -15.75
N GLU A 82 -2.44 -10.90 -16.58
CA GLU A 82 -1.26 -11.03 -17.44
C GLU A 82 -1.22 -9.94 -18.52
N TYR A 83 -2.40 -9.43 -18.91
CA TYR A 83 -2.56 -8.44 -19.98
C TYR A 83 -3.34 -7.22 -19.51
N LEU A 84 -2.99 -6.05 -20.05
CA LEU A 84 -3.40 -4.72 -19.58
C LEU A 84 -4.92 -4.56 -19.50
N LEU A 85 -5.64 -5.04 -20.52
CA LEU A 85 -7.09 -4.82 -20.67
C LEU A 85 -7.94 -6.01 -20.21
N SER A 86 -7.31 -6.96 -19.51
CA SER A 86 -8.02 -8.11 -18.95
C SER A 86 -9.13 -7.66 -18.01
N ARG A 87 -10.35 -8.20 -18.20
CA ARG A 87 -11.57 -7.90 -17.41
C ARG A 87 -12.16 -6.50 -17.59
N ILE A 88 -11.58 -5.65 -18.43
CA ILE A 88 -12.10 -4.30 -18.69
C ILE A 88 -12.97 -4.29 -19.95
N LEU A 89 -12.60 -5.10 -20.94
CA LEU A 89 -13.24 -5.10 -22.26
C LEU A 89 -14.57 -5.87 -22.26
N GLN A 90 -15.59 -5.25 -22.86
CA GLN A 90 -16.94 -5.80 -23.01
C GLN A 90 -17.38 -5.80 -24.48
N CYS A 91 -18.20 -6.78 -24.83
CA CYS A 91 -18.78 -6.92 -26.15
C CYS A 91 -19.99 -5.99 -26.30
N ALA A 92 -19.96 -5.08 -27.27
CA ALA A 92 -21.09 -4.19 -27.54
C ALA A 92 -22.38 -4.94 -27.94
N GLU A 93 -22.28 -6.10 -28.58
CA GLU A 93 -23.46 -6.86 -29.02
C GLU A 93 -24.15 -7.68 -27.92
N CYS A 94 -23.44 -8.09 -26.87
CA CYS A 94 -23.99 -9.06 -25.91
C CYS A 94 -23.65 -8.80 -24.46
N GLY A 95 -23.04 -7.65 -24.16
CA GLY A 95 -22.52 -7.29 -22.83
C GLY A 95 -21.38 -8.18 -22.31
N GLY A 96 -21.11 -9.31 -22.95
CA GLY A 96 -20.19 -10.34 -22.48
C GLY A 96 -18.72 -9.90 -22.46
N PRO A 97 -17.89 -10.53 -21.61
CA PRO A 97 -16.49 -10.14 -21.46
C PRO A 97 -15.65 -10.54 -22.69
N TYR A 98 -14.75 -9.65 -23.07
CA TYR A 98 -13.65 -9.97 -23.99
C TYR A 98 -12.48 -10.58 -23.22
N ALA A 99 -11.93 -11.67 -23.75
CA ALA A 99 -10.75 -12.32 -23.20
C ALA A 99 -9.75 -12.63 -24.32
N ILE A 100 -8.48 -12.80 -23.94
CA ILE A 100 -7.45 -13.26 -24.88
C ILE A 100 -7.80 -14.67 -25.37
N SER A 101 -7.81 -14.85 -26.68
CA SER A 101 -8.01 -16.11 -27.36
C SER A 101 -7.01 -16.28 -28.50
N GLY A 102 -6.57 -17.53 -28.72
CA GLY A 102 -5.58 -17.84 -29.74
C GLY A 102 -4.23 -17.18 -29.47
N LYS A 103 -3.58 -16.70 -30.53
CA LYS A 103 -2.27 -16.03 -30.50
C LYS A 103 -2.44 -14.52 -30.25
N ASP A 104 -2.69 -14.14 -28.99
CA ASP A 104 -2.77 -12.75 -28.52
C ASP A 104 -3.87 -11.89 -29.17
N ARG A 105 -5.10 -12.41 -29.28
CA ARG A 105 -6.24 -11.61 -29.77
C ARG A 105 -7.34 -11.52 -28.73
N TYR A 106 -7.86 -10.32 -28.50
CA TYR A 106 -9.07 -10.15 -27.69
C TYR A 106 -10.30 -10.51 -28.53
N SER A 107 -11.15 -11.38 -28.01
CA SER A 107 -12.40 -11.80 -28.65
C SER A 107 -13.51 -12.02 -27.63
N CYS A 108 -14.78 -11.91 -28.05
CA CYS A 108 -15.92 -12.19 -27.20
C CYS A 108 -15.91 -13.64 -26.69
N THR A 109 -15.88 -13.80 -25.37
CA THR A 109 -15.82 -15.12 -24.72
C THR A 109 -17.12 -15.91 -24.91
N ASN A 110 -18.26 -15.22 -24.82
CA ASN A 110 -19.58 -15.84 -24.93
C ASN A 110 -19.80 -16.44 -26.31
N ARG A 111 -19.42 -15.72 -27.37
CA ARG A 111 -19.41 -16.26 -28.74
C ARG A 111 -18.52 -17.50 -28.85
N LYS A 112 -17.28 -17.43 -28.35
CA LYS A 112 -16.32 -18.54 -28.45
C LYS A 112 -16.85 -19.81 -27.78
N LYS A 113 -17.49 -19.65 -26.61
CA LYS A 113 -18.08 -20.75 -25.85
C LYS A 113 -19.50 -21.13 -26.31
N ARG A 114 -20.07 -20.41 -27.28
CA ARG A 114 -21.46 -20.55 -27.74
C ARG A 114 -22.44 -20.59 -26.57
N LEU A 115 -22.29 -19.62 -25.67
CA LEU A 115 -23.19 -19.48 -24.53
C LEU A 115 -24.49 -18.81 -24.99
N PRO A 116 -25.66 -19.35 -24.58
CA PRO A 116 -26.93 -18.63 -24.73
C PRO A 116 -26.91 -17.39 -23.83
N ILE A 117 -27.44 -16.28 -24.34
CA ILE A 117 -27.42 -14.98 -23.65
C ILE A 117 -28.86 -14.48 -23.52
N ASP A 118 -29.31 -14.22 -22.30
CA ASP A 118 -30.69 -13.82 -22.01
C ASP A 118 -31.05 -12.49 -22.69
N GLU A 119 -30.11 -11.55 -22.77
CA GLU A 119 -30.26 -10.27 -23.48
C GLU A 119 -30.42 -10.42 -25.01
N LEU A 120 -30.14 -11.61 -25.56
CA LEU A 120 -30.32 -11.97 -26.95
C LEU A 120 -31.36 -13.09 -27.12
N ASP A 121 -32.37 -13.17 -26.24
CA ASP A 121 -33.43 -14.18 -26.28
C ASP A 121 -32.90 -15.64 -26.26
N GLY A 122 -31.77 -15.86 -25.59
CA GLY A 122 -31.10 -17.17 -25.52
C GLY A 122 -30.25 -17.50 -26.75
N GLU A 123 -30.11 -16.59 -27.72
CA GLU A 123 -29.22 -16.76 -28.85
C GLU A 123 -27.74 -16.60 -28.47
N CYS A 124 -26.87 -17.17 -29.29
CA CYS A 124 -25.42 -17.02 -29.14
C CYS A 124 -24.95 -15.72 -29.79
N CYS A 125 -24.07 -14.99 -29.09
CA CYS A 125 -23.44 -13.78 -29.63
C CYS A 125 -22.78 -14.03 -31.01
N THR A 126 -23.10 -13.18 -31.99
CA THR A 126 -22.61 -13.30 -33.38
C THR A 126 -21.29 -12.58 -33.62
N ASN A 127 -20.90 -11.63 -32.74
CA ASN A 127 -19.69 -10.81 -32.82
C ASN A 127 -18.39 -11.59 -33.04
N SER A 128 -18.03 -11.75 -34.30
CA SER A 128 -16.83 -12.48 -34.72
C SER A 128 -15.55 -11.62 -34.70
N LYS A 129 -15.66 -10.34 -34.33
CA LYS A 129 -14.53 -9.41 -34.38
C LYS A 129 -13.54 -9.74 -33.26
N ALA A 130 -12.35 -10.15 -33.69
CA ALA A 130 -11.18 -10.30 -32.83
C ALA A 130 -10.15 -9.23 -33.19
N ILE A 131 -9.62 -8.53 -32.19
CA ILE A 131 -8.60 -7.48 -32.36
C ILE A 131 -7.31 -7.98 -31.72
N THR A 132 -6.16 -7.66 -32.31
CA THR A 132 -4.87 -8.06 -31.71
C THR A 132 -4.64 -7.32 -30.40
N ARG A 133 -3.97 -7.97 -29.44
CA ARG A 133 -3.68 -7.39 -28.12
C ARG A 133 -2.95 -6.06 -28.28
N HIS A 134 -1.87 -6.05 -29.07
CA HIS A 134 -1.03 -4.87 -29.28
C HIS A 134 -1.81 -3.69 -29.87
N GLU A 135 -2.59 -3.92 -30.93
CA GLU A 135 -3.39 -2.87 -31.55
C GLU A 135 -4.42 -2.27 -30.57
N LEU A 136 -5.12 -3.11 -29.80
CA LEU A 136 -6.13 -2.62 -28.87
C LEU A 136 -5.51 -1.91 -27.67
N GLU A 137 -4.43 -2.45 -27.11
CA GLU A 137 -3.71 -1.84 -25.99
C GLU A 137 -3.07 -0.52 -26.39
N GLU A 138 -2.43 -0.46 -27.56
CA GLU A 138 -1.84 0.78 -28.08
C GLU A 138 -2.90 1.87 -28.30
N ARG A 139 -4.06 1.51 -28.87
CA ARG A 139 -5.17 2.47 -29.03
C ARG A 139 -5.65 3.03 -27.70
N VAL A 140 -5.82 2.18 -26.69
CA VAL A 140 -6.24 2.62 -25.36
C VAL A 140 -5.16 3.49 -24.71
N LEU A 141 -3.90 3.05 -24.75
CA LEU A 141 -2.78 3.79 -24.16
C LEU A 141 -2.57 5.15 -24.83
N ASN A 142 -2.74 5.26 -26.15
CA ASN A 142 -2.64 6.53 -26.87
C ASN A 142 -3.77 7.51 -26.51
N CYS A 143 -4.93 7.02 -26.08
CA CYS A 143 -6.00 7.86 -25.57
C CYS A 143 -5.75 8.37 -24.15
N LEU A 144 -4.90 7.71 -23.36
CA LEU A 144 -4.65 8.11 -21.97
C LEU A 144 -4.01 9.50 -21.87
N PRO A 145 -2.93 9.84 -22.61
CA PRO A 145 -2.39 11.20 -22.61
C PRO A 145 -3.47 12.23 -22.90
N VAL A 146 -4.28 12.04 -23.94
CA VAL A 146 -5.34 13.00 -24.32
C VAL A 146 -6.38 13.18 -23.21
N ALA A 147 -6.75 12.10 -22.51
CA ALA A 147 -7.67 12.17 -21.37
C ALA A 147 -7.04 12.81 -20.12
N PHE A 148 -5.75 12.54 -19.86
CA PHE A 148 -4.99 13.08 -18.72
C PHE A 148 -4.49 14.52 -18.94
N TYR A 149 -4.31 14.95 -20.19
CA TYR A 149 -3.99 16.33 -20.58
C TYR A 149 -5.25 17.19 -20.80
N SER A 150 -6.40 16.79 -20.23
CA SER A 150 -7.44 17.77 -19.94
C SER A 150 -6.84 18.83 -19.01
N VAL A 151 -6.94 20.10 -19.41
CA VAL A 151 -6.29 21.26 -18.77
C VAL A 151 -6.48 21.25 -17.25
N ASP A 152 -7.63 20.80 -16.77
CA ASP A 152 -7.99 20.72 -15.34
C ASP A 152 -7.12 19.74 -14.51
N ILE A 153 -6.68 18.62 -15.09
CA ILE A 153 -5.88 17.62 -14.37
C ILE A 153 -4.44 18.11 -14.23
N PHE A 154 -3.89 18.70 -15.29
CA PHE A 154 -2.56 19.31 -15.26
C PHE A 154 -2.51 20.42 -14.21
N ASP A 155 -3.56 21.23 -14.11
CA ASP A 155 -3.69 22.30 -13.12
C ASP A 155 -3.71 21.77 -11.68
N ARG A 156 -4.50 20.71 -11.43
CA ARG A 156 -4.54 20.06 -10.10
C ARG A 156 -3.23 19.41 -9.71
N ILE A 157 -2.56 18.75 -10.65
CA ILE A 157 -1.26 18.11 -10.42
C ILE A 157 -0.20 19.18 -10.16
N SER A 158 -0.17 20.24 -10.97
CA SER A 158 0.77 21.35 -10.81
C SER A 158 0.57 22.05 -9.46
N LYS A 159 -0.67 22.38 -9.09
CA LYS A 159 -0.99 22.97 -7.77
C LYS A 159 -0.55 22.08 -6.61
N LYS A 160 -0.77 20.77 -6.69
CA LYS A 160 -0.31 19.83 -5.66
C LYS A 160 1.21 19.69 -5.62
N MET A 161 1.86 19.66 -6.77
CA MET A 161 3.32 19.53 -6.86
C MET A 161 4.01 20.77 -6.32
N ILE A 162 3.53 21.97 -6.68
CA ILE A 162 4.00 23.25 -6.15
C ILE A 162 3.77 23.30 -4.63
N ALA A 163 2.58 22.95 -4.15
CA ALA A 163 2.29 22.92 -2.71
C ALA A 163 3.21 21.96 -1.94
N HIS A 164 3.50 20.78 -2.51
CA HIS A 164 4.42 19.80 -1.91
C HIS A 164 5.85 20.32 -1.87
N GLU A 165 6.32 20.95 -2.94
CA GLU A 165 7.69 21.47 -3.01
C GLU A 165 7.87 22.69 -2.08
N VAL A 166 6.88 23.58 -2.02
CA VAL A 166 6.83 24.68 -1.04
C VAL A 166 6.79 24.14 0.39
N SER A 167 6.02 23.06 0.65
CA SER A 167 6.00 22.43 1.97
C SER A 167 7.34 21.81 2.34
N LYS A 168 8.05 21.17 1.40
CA LYS A 168 9.41 20.66 1.64
C LYS A 168 10.38 21.80 1.95
N LEU A 169 10.36 22.86 1.14
CA LEU A 169 11.20 24.04 1.34
C LEU A 169 10.92 24.73 2.69
N LYS A 170 9.65 24.77 3.13
CA LYS A 170 9.27 25.25 4.47
C LYS A 170 9.66 24.29 5.60
N SER A 171 9.67 22.98 5.35
CA SER A 171 10.00 21.96 6.35
C SER A 171 11.50 21.86 6.66
N VAL A 172 12.35 22.27 5.72
CA VAL A 172 13.77 22.49 5.99
C VAL A 172 13.87 23.80 6.76
N PRO A 173 14.32 23.80 8.03
CA PRO A 173 14.49 25.04 8.77
C PRO A 173 15.43 25.94 7.97
N SER A 174 14.95 27.13 7.63
CA SER A 174 15.74 28.10 6.88
C SER A 174 17.07 28.32 7.57
N ARG A 175 18.13 28.64 6.81
CA ARG A 175 19.45 28.91 7.39
C ARG A 175 19.37 29.94 8.53
N LYS A 176 18.49 30.93 8.37
CA LYS A 176 18.13 31.92 9.41
C LYS A 176 17.61 31.26 10.69
N ALA A 177 16.60 30.39 10.60
CA ALA A 177 16.03 29.69 11.76
C ALA A 177 17.05 28.77 12.47
N GLN A 178 17.96 28.15 11.71
CA GLN A 178 19.04 27.33 12.29
C GLN A 178 20.03 28.19 13.08
N VAL A 179 20.48 29.30 12.49
CA VAL A 179 21.41 30.26 13.14
C VAL A 179 20.76 30.90 14.38
N GLU A 180 19.47 31.24 14.33
CA GLU A 180 18.72 31.74 15.50
C GLU A 180 18.66 30.71 16.63
N ALA A 181 18.41 29.44 16.31
CA ALA A 181 18.38 28.36 17.30
C ALA A 181 19.76 28.09 17.91
N GLU A 182 20.84 28.14 17.13
CA GLU A 182 22.21 28.02 17.62
C GLU A 182 22.59 29.20 18.54
N LEU A 183 22.25 30.43 18.15
CA LEU A 183 22.44 31.61 18.98
C LEU A 183 21.65 31.52 20.30
N ALA A 184 20.43 31.00 20.27
CA ALA A 184 19.62 30.79 21.48
C ALA A 184 20.28 29.77 22.43
N LYS A 185 20.84 28.67 21.91
CA LYS A 185 21.59 27.68 22.70
C LYS A 185 22.84 28.28 23.34
N ILE A 186 23.60 29.07 22.57
CA ILE A 186 24.81 29.74 23.09
C ILE A 186 24.44 30.72 24.20
N LYS A 187 23.39 31.54 24.01
CA LYS A 187 22.90 32.46 25.05
C LYS A 187 22.48 31.72 26.32
N ALA A 188 21.74 30.62 26.19
CA ALA A 188 21.32 29.80 27.33
C ALA A 188 22.54 29.19 28.08
N ALA A 189 23.55 28.73 27.35
CA ALA A 189 24.80 28.23 27.94
C ALA A 189 25.57 29.33 28.69
N GLN A 190 25.67 30.53 28.11
CA GLN A 190 26.28 31.70 28.78
C GLN A 190 25.54 32.04 30.07
N THR A 191 24.20 32.07 30.07
CA THR A 191 23.39 32.32 31.28
C THR A 191 23.60 31.24 32.34
N SER A 192 23.68 29.96 31.94
CA SER A 192 23.92 28.86 32.87
C SER A 192 25.32 28.93 33.50
N LEU A 193 26.35 29.26 32.72
CA LEU A 193 27.71 29.45 33.22
C LEU A 193 27.80 30.64 34.18
N MET A 194 27.14 31.76 33.84
CA MET A 194 27.05 32.92 34.74
C MET A 194 26.39 32.54 36.07
N GLN A 195 25.32 31.75 36.05
CA GLN A 195 24.68 31.26 37.27
C GLN A 195 25.63 30.38 38.09
N GLN A 196 26.32 29.42 37.46
CA GLN A 196 27.30 28.57 38.16
C GLN A 196 28.44 29.38 38.80
N ILE A 197 28.89 30.44 38.14
CA ILE A 197 29.90 31.36 38.69
C ILE A 197 29.35 32.08 39.93
N GLN A 198 28.12 32.59 39.86
CA GLN A 198 27.45 33.26 40.98
C GLN A 198 27.25 32.31 42.17
N ASP A 199 26.79 31.09 41.92
CA ASP A 199 26.53 30.08 42.96
C ASP A 199 27.84 29.70 43.67
N ARG A 200 28.93 29.46 42.92
CA ARG A 200 30.24 29.16 43.51
C ARG A 200 30.78 30.32 44.36
N HIS A 201 30.57 31.55 43.90
CA HIS A 201 30.97 32.75 44.66
C HIS A 201 30.17 32.86 45.96
N ALA A 202 28.85 32.60 45.93
CA ALA A 202 28.00 32.59 47.12
C ALA A 202 28.40 31.48 48.12
N GLU A 203 28.86 30.33 47.61
CA GLU A 203 29.39 29.21 48.40
C GLU A 203 30.83 29.46 48.92
N GLY A 204 31.46 30.60 48.62
CA GLY A 204 32.84 30.92 49.02
C GLY A 204 33.90 30.06 48.33
N ARG A 205 33.56 29.39 47.23
CA ARG A 205 34.48 28.55 46.46
C ARG A 205 35.27 29.40 45.46
N PRO A 206 36.57 29.12 45.26
CA PRO A 206 37.36 29.86 44.28
C PRO A 206 36.83 29.64 42.86
N ARG A 207 36.91 30.70 42.05
CA ARG A 207 36.58 30.69 40.63
C ARG A 207 37.52 29.74 39.89
N LEU A 208 36.99 28.97 38.95
CA LEU A 208 37.77 28.08 38.10
C LEU A 208 38.06 28.79 36.78
N ALA A 209 39.33 28.83 36.37
CA ALA A 209 39.74 29.43 35.10
C ALA A 209 39.03 28.80 33.88
N ILE A 210 38.71 27.50 33.96
CA ILE A 210 38.00 26.76 32.92
C ILE A 210 36.63 27.39 32.59
N LEU A 211 35.96 28.03 33.55
CA LEU A 211 34.67 28.69 33.31
C LEU A 211 34.82 29.98 32.49
N ASP A 212 35.95 30.66 32.64
CA ASP A 212 36.29 31.85 31.85
C ASP A 212 36.68 31.45 30.43
N ASP A 213 37.52 30.43 30.28
CA ASP A 213 37.89 29.86 28.98
C ASP A 213 36.63 29.42 28.18
N GLN A 214 35.64 28.82 28.86
CA GLN A 214 34.38 28.41 28.25
C GLN A 214 33.49 29.59 27.84
N LEU A 215 33.50 30.69 28.59
CA LEU A 215 32.77 31.91 28.22
C LEU A 215 33.39 32.57 26.99
N ASP A 216 34.72 32.68 26.95
CA ASP A 216 35.47 33.24 25.83
C ASP A 216 35.24 32.40 24.54
N GLU A 217 35.24 31.07 24.65
CA GLU A 217 34.95 30.19 23.52
C GLU A 217 33.51 30.36 23.00
N LEU A 218 32.54 30.54 23.89
CA LEU A 218 31.15 30.80 23.51
C LEU A 218 30.96 32.18 22.87
N GLU A 219 31.67 33.21 23.34
CA GLU A 219 31.67 34.54 22.71
C GLU A 219 32.28 34.51 21.31
N ALA A 220 33.43 33.85 21.15
CA ALA A 220 34.09 33.66 19.86
C ALA A 220 33.20 32.92 18.85
N LYS A 221 32.36 31.97 19.32
CA LYS A 221 31.38 31.26 18.49
C LYS A 221 30.14 32.09 18.17
N ARG A 222 29.73 32.98 19.08
CA ARG A 222 28.54 33.83 18.91
C ARG A 222 28.74 34.90 17.83
N GLU A 223 29.91 35.51 17.78
CA GLU A 223 30.19 36.64 16.89
C GLU A 223 30.03 36.32 15.38
N PRO A 224 30.56 35.22 14.83
CA PRO A 224 30.34 34.87 13.43
C PRO A 224 28.87 34.54 13.13
N LEU A 225 28.18 33.83 14.03
CA LEU A 225 26.76 33.50 13.87
C LEU A 225 25.86 34.74 13.92
N ALA A 226 26.18 35.73 14.76
CA ALA A 226 25.45 36.99 14.82
C ALA A 226 25.66 37.83 13.55
N ARG A 227 26.87 37.82 12.97
CA ARG A 227 27.17 38.47 11.68
C ARG A 227 26.48 37.76 10.51
N GLU A 228 26.41 36.43 10.54
CA GLU A 228 25.68 35.63 9.56
C GLU A 228 24.18 35.96 9.61
N LEU A 229 23.59 36.06 10.80
CA LEU A 229 22.18 36.44 10.93
C LEU A 229 21.88 37.84 10.40
N ALA A 230 22.83 38.79 10.53
CA ALA A 230 22.68 40.15 10.04
C ALA A 230 22.83 40.28 8.52
N THR A 231 23.50 39.34 7.86
CA THR A 231 23.69 39.31 6.40
C THR A 231 22.66 38.46 5.67
N VAL A 232 21.94 37.58 6.36
CA VAL A 232 20.81 36.82 5.77
C VAL A 232 19.58 37.74 5.68
N GLU A 233 19.48 38.47 4.56
CA GLU A 233 18.25 39.16 4.16
C GLU A 233 17.09 38.15 4.00
N GLU A 234 15.87 38.59 4.32
CA GLU A 234 14.66 37.79 4.14
C GLU A 234 14.54 37.33 2.68
N PRO A 235 14.19 36.06 2.41
CA PRO A 235 13.92 35.65 1.05
C PRO A 235 12.67 36.40 0.56
N THR A 236 12.87 37.48 -0.20
CA THR A 236 11.86 38.10 -1.05
C THR A 236 11.59 37.18 -2.23
N GLU A 237 11.07 35.99 -1.99
CA GLU A 237 10.41 35.21 -3.03
C GLU A 237 9.04 34.82 -2.51
N ASP A 238 8.13 35.79 -2.62
CA ASP A 238 6.71 35.55 -2.62
C ASP A 238 6.36 34.70 -3.85
N PHE A 239 6.49 33.38 -3.69
CA PHE A 239 6.07 32.40 -4.70
C PHE A 239 4.56 32.43 -4.96
N GLN A 240 3.76 33.24 -4.25
CA GLN A 240 2.33 33.39 -4.52
C GLN A 240 2.06 34.34 -5.71
N GLY A 241 2.96 35.27 -6.02
CA GLY A 241 2.76 36.28 -7.07
C GLY A 241 2.95 35.80 -8.53
N LYS A 242 3.42 34.57 -8.75
CA LYS A 242 3.62 33.99 -10.11
C LYS A 242 2.50 33.04 -10.54
N ILE A 243 1.39 33.00 -9.79
CA ILE A 243 0.25 32.07 -10.02
C ILE A 243 -0.97 32.79 -10.65
N GLU A 244 -0.89 34.09 -10.95
CA GLU A 244 -1.91 34.79 -11.77
C GLU A 244 -1.61 34.75 -13.27
#